data_AF-A0A661D962-F1
#
_entry.id   AF-A0A661D962-F1
#
_cell.length_a   1.000
_cell.length_b   1.000
_cell.length_c   1.000
_cell.angle_alpha   90.00
_cell.angle_beta   90.00
_cell.angle_gamma   90.00
#
_symmetry.space_group_name_H-M   'P 1'
#
loop_
_entity.id
_entity.type
_entity.pdbx_description
1 polymer ?
#
loop_
_entity_poly.entity_id
_entity_poly.type
_entity_poly.pdbx_seq_one_letter_code
_entity_poly.pdbx_strand_id
1 'polypeptide(L)' 'KAATTAEVRLDVIANISGEVVDLLALKSAGVVPENTLRAKVIASGEISNGVTVKGLSVTAGAQKAIEAAGGKVEE' A
#
# COMPACT_ATOMS: atom_id res chain seq x y z
N LYS A 1 -2.45 -22.88 -8.12
CA LYS A 1 -1.93 -21.59 -8.66
C LYS A 1 -1.94 -20.61 -7.49
N ALA A 2 -0.81 -20.47 -6.80
CA ALA A 2 -0.76 -19.59 -5.62
C ALA A 2 -0.98 -18.15 -6.09
N ALA A 3 -1.95 -17.45 -5.49
CA ALA A 3 -2.18 -16.05 -5.78
C ALA A 3 -1.00 -15.26 -5.19
N THR A 4 0.04 -15.03 -6.00
CA THR A 4 1.24 -14.27 -5.61
C THR A 4 1.00 -12.76 -5.50
N THR A 5 -0.27 -12.35 -5.61
CA THR A 5 -0.74 -10.98 -5.50
C THR A 5 -1.33 -10.80 -4.11
N ALA A 6 -0.78 -9.88 -3.32
CA ALA A 6 -1.38 -9.45 -2.08
C ALA A 6 -2.23 -8.21 -2.32
N GLU A 7 -3.37 -8.13 -1.64
CA GLU A 7 -4.19 -6.93 -1.59
C GLU A 7 -3.91 -6.22 -0.27
N VAL A 8 -3.54 -4.95 -0.37
CA VAL A 8 -3.21 -4.10 0.78
C VAL A 8 -4.29 -3.06 0.92
N ARG A 9 -4.85 -2.95 2.12
CA ARG A 9 -5.89 -1.97 2.45
C ARG A 9 -5.27 -0.69 3.01
N LEU A 10 -5.99 0.43 2.90
CA LEU A 10 -5.54 1.73 3.38
C LEU A 10 -5.47 1.76 4.91
N ASP A 11 -6.39 1.06 5.60
CA ASP A 11 -6.37 0.92 7.07
C ASP A 11 -5.09 0.26 7.58
N VAL A 12 -4.56 -0.71 6.84
CA VAL A 12 -3.30 -1.37 7.20
C VAL A 12 -2.13 -0.43 6.95
N ILE A 13 -2.13 0.32 5.84
CA ILE A 13 -1.09 1.32 5.53
C ILE A 13 -1.07 2.44 6.57
N ALA A 14 -2.24 2.88 7.06
CA ALA A 14 -2.32 3.89 8.11
C ALA A 14 -1.64 3.46 9.43
N ASN A 15 -1.61 2.16 9.72
CA ASN A 15 -0.90 1.59 10.86
C ASN A 15 0.60 1.39 10.62
N ILE A 16 1.06 1.42 9.36
CA ILE A 16 2.49 1.37 9.05
C ILE A 16 3.06 2.76 9.32
N SER A 17 3.92 2.84 10.33
CA SER A 17 4.72 4.03 10.61
C SER A 17 5.88 4.11 9.61
N GLY A 18 5.55 4.41 8.34
CA GLY A 18 6.50 4.49 7.24
C GLY A 18 6.07 5.53 6.23
N GLU A 19 6.91 6.53 6.02
CA GLU A 19 6.67 7.61 5.04
C GLU A 19 6.71 7.06 3.60
N VAL A 20 7.38 5.92 3.39
CA VAL A 20 7.51 5.23 2.10
C VAL A 20 7.01 3.80 2.22
N VAL A 21 6.06 3.43 1.37
CA VAL A 21 5.44 2.11 1.26
C VAL A 21 5.94 1.45 -0.03
N ASP A 22 6.92 0.56 0.10
CA ASP A 22 7.40 -0.32 -0.96
C ASP A 22 7.11 -1.80 -0.63
N LEU A 23 7.42 -2.70 -1.56
CA LEU A 23 7.25 -4.14 -1.34
C LEU A 23 8.05 -4.65 -0.12
N LEU A 24 9.20 -4.05 0.18
CA LEU A 24 10.06 -4.46 1.28
C LEU A 24 9.51 -4.01 2.64
N ALA A 25 8.98 -2.79 2.72
CA ALA A 25 8.34 -2.20 3.89
C ALA A 25 7.06 -2.96 4.22
N LEU A 26 6.26 -3.33 3.21
CA LEU A 26 5.08 -4.16 3.41
C LEU A 26 5.43 -5.56 3.95
N LYS A 27 6.53 -6.15 3.49
CA LYS A 27 7.03 -7.44 4.00
C LYS A 27 7.58 -7.30 5.42
N SER A 28 8.37 -6.26 5.68
CA SER A 28 8.96 -5.98 7.00
C SER A 28 7.90 -5.67 8.05
N ALA A 29 6.81 -5.01 7.64
CA ALA A 29 5.64 -4.77 8.48
C ALA A 29 4.73 -6.00 8.66
N GLY A 30 5.02 -7.13 7.98
CA GLY A 30 4.21 -8.35 8.05
C GLY A 30 2.82 -8.23 7.41
N VAL A 31 2.60 -7.19 6.61
CA VAL A 31 1.31 -6.91 5.95
C VAL A 31 1.09 -7.80 4.74
N VAL A 32 2.17 -8.13 4.03
CA VAL A 32 2.17 -9.07 2.92
C VAL A 32 3.13 -10.22 3.19
N PRO A 33 2.80 -11.46 2.79
CA PRO A 33 3.73 -12.58 2.85
C PRO A 33 5.03 -12.31 2.10
N GLU A 34 6.15 -12.88 2.55
CA GLU A 34 7.44 -12.73 1.84
C GLU A 34 7.41 -13.30 0.41
N ASN A 35 6.54 -14.29 0.16
CA ASN A 35 6.30 -14.89 -1.14
C ASN A 35 5.56 -13.93 -2.11
N THR A 36 4.97 -12.84 -1.63
CA THR A 36 4.25 -11.90 -2.50
C THR A 36 5.17 -11.27 -3.55
N LEU A 37 4.77 -11.43 -4.82
CA LEU A 37 5.46 -10.87 -5.99
C LEU A 37 4.83 -9.56 -6.46
N ARG A 38 3.54 -9.35 -6.15
CA ARG A 38 2.80 -8.13 -6.51
C ARG A 38 1.93 -7.69 -5.36
N ALA A 39 1.92 -6.41 -5.04
CA ALA A 39 0.96 -5.84 -4.10
C ALA A 39 0.04 -4.87 -4.85
N LYS A 40 -1.25 -4.98 -4.56
CA LYS A 40 -2.30 -4.11 -5.09
C LYS A 40 -2.94 -3.34 -3.95
N VAL A 41 -2.91 -2.01 -4.01
CA VAL A 41 -3.52 -1.16 -2.97
C VAL A 41 -4.97 -0.87 -3.32
N ILE A 42 -5.89 -1.29 -2.44
CA ILE A 42 -7.33 -1.14 -2.63
C ILE A 42 -7.89 -0.05 -1.71
N ALA A 43 -8.91 0.68 -2.19
CA ALA A 43 -9.63 1.69 -1.43
C ALA A 43 -10.52 1.03 -0.38
N SER A 44 -9.94 0.66 0.75
CA SER A 44 -10.67 0.10 1.89
C SER A 44 -10.05 0.66 3.15
N GLY A 45 -10.86 1.34 3.96
CA GLY A 45 -10.40 2.14 5.10
C GLY A 45 -10.13 3.60 4.73
N GLU A 46 -9.93 4.41 5.77
CA GLU A 46 -9.53 5.80 5.67
C GLU A 46 -8.02 5.92 5.94
N ILE A 47 -7.37 6.85 5.24
CA ILE A 47 -5.96 7.16 5.47
C ILE A 47 -5.85 8.65 5.79
N SER A 48 -5.29 8.95 6.95
CA SER A 48 -5.06 10.32 7.42
C SER A 48 -3.59 10.72 7.31
N ASN A 49 -2.72 9.76 6.99
CA ASN A 49 -1.27 9.92 6.93
C ASN A 49 -0.82 10.00 5.48
N GLY A 50 -0.08 11.05 5.13
CA GLY A 50 0.54 11.18 3.81
C GLY A 50 1.64 10.14 3.62
N VAL A 51 1.35 9.10 2.83
CA VAL A 51 2.28 8.01 2.53
C VAL A 51 2.73 8.05 1.09
N THR A 52 4.00 7.75 0.86
CA THR A 52 4.59 7.64 -0.48
C THR A 52 4.58 6.18 -0.91
N VAL A 53 3.72 5.81 -1.85
CA VAL A 53 3.66 4.46 -2.41
C VAL A 53 4.62 4.37 -3.59
N LYS A 54 5.53 3.39 -3.61
CA LYS A 54 6.55 3.24 -4.66
C LYS A 54 6.51 1.86 -5.32
N GLY A 55 6.38 1.81 -6.65
CA GLY A 55 6.46 0.59 -7.45
C GLY A 55 5.33 -0.41 -7.20
N LEU A 56 4.16 0.07 -6.75
CA LEU A 56 3.01 -0.75 -6.38
C LEU A 56 1.79 -0.40 -7.24
N SER A 57 0.97 -1.41 -7.55
CA SER A 57 -0.26 -1.18 -8.31
C SER A 57 -1.34 -0.59 -7.42
N VAL A 58 -1.68 0.68 -7.61
CA VAL A 58 -2.69 1.38 -6.82
C VAL A 58 -4.02 1.40 -7.58
N THR A 59 -5.14 1.16 -6.91
CA THR A 59 -6.47 1.35 -7.52
C THR A 59 -6.82 2.83 -7.58
N ALA A 60 -7.64 3.24 -8.57
CA ALA A 60 -8.04 4.64 -8.74
C ALA A 60 -8.68 5.27 -7.48
N GLY A 61 -9.41 4.49 -6.68
CA GLY A 61 -9.96 4.94 -5.40
C GLY A 61 -8.89 5.12 -4.31
N ALA A 62 -7.89 4.23 -4.27
CA ALA A 62 -6.82 4.30 -3.30
C ALA A 62 -5.86 5.45 -3.61
N GLN A 63 -5.57 5.69 -4.89
CA GLN A 63 -4.75 6.81 -5.32
C GLN A 63 -5.36 8.14 -4.86
N LYS A 64 -6.67 8.34 -5.07
CA LYS A 64 -7.37 9.53 -4.59
C LYS A 64 -7.28 9.71 -3.08
N ALA A 65 -7.41 8.63 -2.32
CA ALA A 65 -7.30 8.68 -0.86
C ALA A 65 -5.87 9.01 -0.40
N ILE A 66 -4.85 8.46 -1.06
CA ILE A 66 -3.44 8.74 -0.77
C ILE A 66 -3.10 10.20 -1.11
N GLU A 67 -3.53 10.70 -2.27
CA GLU A 67 -3.35 12.10 -2.67
C GLU A 67 -4.09 13.05 -1.72
N ALA A 68 -5.32 12.70 -1.29
CA ALA A 68 -6.09 13.48 -0.32
C ALA A 68 -5.42 13.53 1.07
N ALA A 69 -4.69 12.48 1.45
CA ALA A 69 -3.88 12.45 2.66
C ALA A 69 -2.52 13.16 2.52
N GLY A 70 -2.20 13.72 1.35
CA GLY A 70 -0.91 14.38 1.08
C GLY A 70 0.23 13.42 0.71
N GLY A 71 -0.10 12.18 0.37
CA GLY A 71 0.85 11.17 -0.09
C GLY A 71 1.19 11.28 -1.58
N LYS A 72 2.19 10.51 -2.01
CA LYS A 72 2.65 10.44 -3.40
C LYS A 72 2.61 9.01 -3.92
N VAL A 73 2.35 8.84 -5.21
CA VAL A 73 2.50 7.55 -5.89
C VAL A 73 3.62 7.68 -6.91
N GLU A 74 4.72 6.99 -6.68
CA GLU A 74 5.78 6.78 -7.67
C GLU A 74 5.56 5.40 -8.30
N GLU A 75 5.13 5.36 -9.57
CA GLU A 75 4.98 4.12 -10.35
C GLU A 75 6.32 3.44 -10.65
#